data_AF-K2F2N2-F1
#
_entry.id   AF-K2F2N2-F1
#
_cell.length_a   1.000
_cell.length_b   1.000
_cell.length_c   1.000
_cell.angle_alpha   90.00
_cell.angle_beta   90.00
_cell.angle_gamma   90.00
#
_symmetry.space_group_name_H-M   'P 1'
#
loop_
_entity.id
_entity.type
_entity.pdbx_description
1 polymer ?
#
loop_
_entity_poly.entity_id
_entity_poly.type
_entity_poly.pdbx_seq_one_letter_code
_entity_poly.pdbx_strand_id
1 'polypeptide(L)'
;PHQNHTFFYKKIRKGLLSDIATSDLLFQLVTFWIFRFGFLNDVTLINKMVMTELDHSRKEQIPAEYLANMTPMQARIGLKQIADIDRKSAERIEYAKKYHEGLKDIKDIIIPPLYEDFSHIYTYFPIQYVNRNDLLKFMMRGNRDIAAQHYKNCADLPWLKKYYLDCPNARQVSSELIFLPTYPGYGAGEVDKNIKLIREYFS
;
A
#
# COMPACT_ATOMS: atom_id res chain seq x y z
N PRO A 1 -27.97 4.30 12.72
CA PRO A 1 -28.13 5.59 12.01
C PRO A 1 -27.13 5.66 10.85
N HIS A 2 -27.47 6.26 9.70
CA HIS A 2 -26.52 6.41 8.60
C HIS A 2 -25.55 7.57 8.83
N GLN A 3 -24.43 7.59 8.10
CA GLN A 3 -23.46 8.68 8.14
C GLN A 3 -24.12 10.03 7.82
N ASN A 4 -23.73 11.08 8.57
CA ASN A 4 -24.26 12.43 8.40
C ASN A 4 -23.80 13.05 7.07
N HIS A 5 -24.70 13.78 6.38
CA HIS A 5 -24.41 14.52 5.17
C HIS A 5 -23.21 15.48 5.29
N THR A 6 -23.07 16.21 6.40
CA THR A 6 -21.94 17.13 6.61
C THR A 6 -20.59 16.40 6.62
N PHE A 7 -20.55 15.23 7.27
CA PHE A 7 -19.37 14.36 7.25
C PHE A 7 -19.08 13.89 5.83
N PHE A 8 -20.11 13.48 5.11
CA PHE A 8 -20.00 12.97 3.74
C PHE A 8 -19.51 14.04 2.75
N TYR A 9 -20.07 15.25 2.76
CA TYR A 9 -19.62 16.37 1.91
C TYR A 9 -18.16 16.75 2.19
N LYS A 10 -17.74 16.77 3.46
CA LYS A 10 -16.34 17.01 3.83
C LYS A 10 -15.41 15.97 3.20
N LYS A 11 -15.83 14.69 3.15
CA LYS A 11 -15.07 13.61 2.53
C LYS A 11 -15.04 13.73 1.01
N ILE A 12 -16.16 14.03 0.35
CA ILE A 12 -16.19 14.26 -1.11
C ILE A 12 -15.24 15.39 -1.50
N ARG A 13 -15.33 16.55 -0.84
CA ARG A 13 -14.48 17.69 -1.17
C ARG A 13 -12.99 17.35 -1.03
N LYS A 14 -12.63 16.62 0.02
CA LYS A 14 -11.25 16.14 0.20
C LYS A 14 -10.84 15.16 -0.91
N GLY A 15 -11.75 14.25 -1.30
CA GLY A 15 -11.54 13.31 -2.41
C GLY A 15 -11.27 14.03 -3.73
N LEU A 16 -12.11 14.98 -4.11
CA LEU A 16 -11.94 15.76 -5.35
C LEU A 16 -10.58 16.48 -5.43
N LEU A 17 -10.14 17.08 -4.31
CA LEU A 17 -8.81 17.71 -4.26
C LEU A 17 -7.69 16.69 -4.46
N SER A 18 -7.84 15.50 -3.87
CA SER A 18 -6.91 14.39 -4.08
C SER A 18 -6.91 13.97 -5.55
N ASP A 19 -8.08 13.76 -6.16
CA ASP A 19 -8.22 13.31 -7.54
C ASP A 19 -7.57 14.28 -8.53
N ILE A 20 -7.67 15.59 -8.29
CA ILE A 20 -6.96 16.61 -9.09
C ILE A 20 -5.45 16.46 -8.91
N ALA A 21 -4.97 16.41 -7.67
CA ALA A 21 -3.54 16.30 -7.37
C ALA A 21 -2.90 15.00 -7.88
N THR A 22 -3.69 13.93 -7.98
CA THR A 22 -3.27 12.60 -8.47
C THR A 22 -3.73 12.31 -9.90
N SER A 23 -4.24 13.32 -10.62
CA SER A 23 -4.54 13.15 -12.05
C SER A 23 -3.24 12.89 -12.81
N ASP A 24 -3.27 12.01 -13.81
CA ASP A 24 -2.05 11.52 -14.48
C ASP A 24 -1.13 12.65 -14.95
N LEU A 25 -1.71 13.70 -15.54
CA LEU A 25 -0.97 14.86 -16.04
C LEU A 25 -0.28 15.63 -14.91
N LEU A 26 -1.03 16.04 -13.86
CA LEU A 26 -0.47 16.80 -12.75
C LEU A 26 0.51 15.95 -11.94
N PHE A 27 0.21 14.67 -11.79
CA PHE A 27 1.05 13.75 -11.05
C PHE A 27 2.41 13.57 -11.70
N GLN A 28 2.44 13.27 -13.00
CA GLN A 28 3.68 13.05 -13.74
C GLN A 28 4.53 14.30 -13.89
N LEU A 29 3.91 15.49 -14.00
CA LEU A 29 4.63 16.74 -14.21
C LEU A 29 5.07 17.43 -12.92
N VAL A 30 4.31 17.28 -11.83
CA VAL A 30 4.53 18.07 -10.60
C VAL A 30 4.52 17.18 -9.37
N THR A 31 3.41 16.53 -9.05
CA THR A 31 3.19 15.88 -7.75
C THR A 31 4.24 14.81 -7.45
N PHE A 32 4.56 13.97 -8.45
CA PHE A 32 5.57 12.92 -8.32
C PHE A 32 6.95 13.48 -7.99
N TRP A 33 7.37 14.57 -8.64
CA TRP A 33 8.69 15.16 -8.42
C TRP A 33 8.84 15.77 -7.03
N ILE A 34 7.76 16.35 -6.49
CA ILE A 34 7.72 16.85 -5.12
C ILE A 34 7.89 15.68 -4.14
N PHE A 35 7.13 14.59 -4.31
CA PHE A 35 7.22 13.42 -3.44
C PHE A 35 8.55 12.69 -3.57
N ARG A 36 9.07 12.53 -4.79
CA ARG A 36 10.39 11.97 -5.04
C ARG A 36 11.49 12.76 -4.35
N PHE A 37 11.46 14.09 -4.46
CA PHE A 37 12.40 14.97 -3.76
C PHE A 37 12.28 14.80 -2.25
N GLY A 38 11.05 14.82 -1.72
CA GLY A 38 10.80 14.64 -0.29
C GLY A 38 11.29 13.30 0.24
N PHE A 39 11.06 12.22 -0.50
CA PHE A 39 11.45 10.86 -0.12
C PHE A 39 12.98 10.70 -0.16
N LEU A 40 13.63 11.12 -1.24
CA LEU A 40 15.09 10.94 -1.41
C LEU A 40 15.94 11.81 -0.48
N ASN A 41 15.42 12.96 -0.06
CA ASN A 41 16.10 13.90 0.85
C ASN A 41 15.53 13.86 2.28
N ASP A 42 14.72 12.86 2.61
CA ASP A 42 14.16 12.65 3.95
C ASP A 42 13.41 13.90 4.51
N VAL A 43 12.74 14.66 3.63
CA VAL A 43 11.99 15.88 3.98
C VAL A 43 10.68 15.50 4.68
N THR A 44 10.73 15.51 6.01
CA THR A 44 9.63 15.06 6.88
C THR A 44 8.28 15.71 6.57
N LEU A 45 8.25 17.00 6.24
CA LEU A 45 7.00 17.72 5.96
C LEU A 45 6.29 17.18 4.71
N ILE A 46 7.05 16.87 3.66
CA ILE A 46 6.53 16.33 2.41
C ILE A 46 6.11 14.87 2.62
N ASN A 47 6.97 14.08 3.26
CA ASN A 47 6.73 12.65 3.46
C ASN A 47 5.48 12.38 4.32
N LYS A 48 5.21 13.24 5.32
CA LYS A 48 3.98 13.16 6.13
C LYS A 48 2.68 13.35 5.33
N MET A 49 2.72 13.92 4.12
CA MET A 49 1.52 14.09 3.29
C MET A 49 1.03 12.77 2.68
N VAL A 50 1.93 11.80 2.49
CA VAL A 50 1.64 10.51 1.84
C VAL A 50 1.73 9.31 2.79
N MET A 51 2.34 9.50 3.96
CA MET A 51 2.38 8.46 4.99
C MET A 51 0.99 8.14 5.54
N THR A 52 0.66 6.85 5.58
CA THR A 52 -0.53 6.33 6.26
C THR A 52 -0.20 5.98 7.72
N GLU A 53 -1.23 5.93 8.57
CA GLU A 53 -1.14 5.48 9.96
C GLU A 53 -0.12 6.25 10.83
N LEU A 54 -0.07 7.57 10.76
CA LEU A 54 0.84 8.36 11.62
C LEU A 54 0.44 8.34 13.11
N ASP A 55 -0.86 8.22 13.40
CA ASP A 55 -1.40 8.26 14.75
C ASP A 55 -1.53 6.84 15.34
N HIS A 56 -0.66 6.53 16.29
CA HIS A 56 -0.66 5.28 17.04
C HIS A 56 -1.17 5.47 18.48
N SER A 57 -1.81 6.60 18.77
CA SER A 57 -2.33 6.87 20.11
C SER A 57 -3.46 5.89 20.43
N ARG A 58 -3.51 5.49 21.70
CA ARG A 58 -4.63 4.69 22.22
C ARG A 58 -5.92 5.48 22.06
N LYS A 59 -6.92 4.89 21.41
CA LYS A 59 -8.30 5.39 21.40
C LYS A 59 -9.11 4.54 22.38
N GLU A 60 -9.75 5.18 23.35
CA GLU A 60 -10.59 4.48 24.33
C GLU A 60 -12.05 4.40 23.89
N GLN A 61 -12.46 5.26 22.96
CA GLN A 61 -13.80 5.29 22.42
C GLN A 61 -13.74 5.25 20.90
N ILE A 62 -14.66 4.50 20.30
CA ILE A 62 -14.86 4.49 18.85
C ILE A 62 -15.51 5.82 18.49
N PRO A 63 -14.95 6.61 17.54
CA PRO A 63 -15.57 7.86 17.14
C PRO A 63 -16.98 7.62 16.57
N ALA A 64 -17.91 8.50 16.89
CA ALA A 64 -19.33 8.30 16.58
C ALA A 64 -19.59 8.06 15.08
N GLU A 65 -18.76 8.62 14.19
CA GLU A 65 -18.88 8.45 12.75
C GLU A 65 -18.61 7.01 12.27
N TYR A 66 -17.86 6.22 13.04
CA TYR A 66 -17.58 4.81 12.76
C TYR A 66 -18.71 3.89 13.25
N LEU A 67 -19.57 4.39 14.14
CA LEU A 67 -20.78 3.68 14.60
C LEU A 67 -21.98 3.90 13.67
N ALA A 68 -21.79 4.64 12.57
CA ALA A 68 -22.82 4.93 11.60
C ALA A 68 -22.79 3.96 10.41
N ASN A 69 -23.96 3.54 9.95
CA ASN A 69 -24.14 2.67 8.79
C ASN A 69 -23.73 3.40 7.50
N MET A 70 -23.20 2.63 6.54
CA MET A 70 -23.01 3.13 5.17
C MET A 70 -24.33 3.65 4.59
N THR A 71 -24.28 4.69 3.80
CA THR A 71 -25.45 5.25 3.11
C THR A 71 -25.95 4.31 2.00
N PRO A 72 -27.24 4.37 1.61
CA PRO A 72 -27.76 3.62 0.47
C PRO A 72 -26.98 3.88 -0.84
N MET A 73 -26.42 5.09 -1.01
CA MET A 73 -25.60 5.41 -2.18
C MET A 73 -24.27 4.63 -2.18
N GLN A 74 -23.55 4.61 -1.05
CA GLN A 74 -22.32 3.81 -0.91
C GLN A 74 -22.61 2.32 -1.13
N ALA A 75 -23.73 1.80 -0.61
CA ALA A 75 -24.15 0.42 -0.81
C ALA A 75 -24.37 0.09 -2.30
N ARG A 76 -25.07 0.97 -3.05
CA ARG A 76 -25.28 0.78 -4.51
C ARG A 76 -23.97 0.77 -5.30
N ILE A 77 -23.02 1.65 -4.96
CA ILE A 77 -21.70 1.66 -5.59
C ILE A 77 -20.96 0.35 -5.29
N GLY A 78 -20.96 -0.09 -4.02
CA GLY A 78 -20.34 -1.34 -3.60
C GLY A 78 -20.93 -2.57 -4.32
N LEU A 79 -22.26 -2.64 -4.45
CA LEU A 79 -22.95 -3.71 -5.19
C LEU A 79 -22.49 -3.78 -6.65
N LYS A 80 -22.32 -2.63 -7.31
CA LYS A 80 -21.78 -2.58 -8.67
C LYS A 80 -20.33 -3.06 -8.74
N GLN A 81 -19.52 -2.79 -7.72
CA GLN A 81 -18.12 -3.25 -7.66
C GLN A 81 -18.00 -4.76 -7.39
N ILE A 82 -18.92 -5.34 -6.61
CA ILE A 82 -18.96 -6.79 -6.33
C ILE A 82 -19.12 -7.60 -7.62
N ALA A 83 -19.87 -7.10 -8.60
CA ALA A 83 -20.06 -7.78 -9.88
C ALA A 83 -18.76 -8.01 -10.67
N ASP A 84 -17.69 -7.26 -10.38
CA ASP A 84 -16.37 -7.37 -11.03
C ASP A 84 -15.31 -8.06 -10.15
N ILE A 85 -15.64 -8.53 -8.94
CA ILE A 85 -14.63 -8.90 -7.94
C ILE A 85 -13.75 -10.07 -8.40
N ASP A 86 -14.33 -11.09 -9.03
CA ASP A 86 -13.59 -12.27 -9.47
C ASP A 86 -12.64 -11.92 -10.61
N ARG A 87 -13.12 -11.14 -11.60
CA ARG A 87 -12.28 -10.64 -12.69
C ARG A 87 -11.10 -9.82 -12.17
N LYS A 88 -11.36 -8.88 -11.25
CA LYS A 88 -10.30 -8.05 -10.63
C LYS A 88 -9.33 -8.86 -9.78
N SER A 89 -9.81 -9.94 -9.15
CA SER A 89 -8.98 -10.85 -8.37
C SER A 89 -8.09 -11.70 -9.29
N ALA A 90 -8.62 -12.19 -10.41
CA ALA A 90 -7.84 -12.87 -11.44
C ALA A 90 -6.72 -11.96 -12.00
N GLU A 91 -7.02 -10.70 -12.30
CA GLU A 91 -6.01 -9.73 -12.76
C GLU A 91 -4.88 -9.54 -11.74
N ARG A 92 -5.20 -9.49 -10.44
CA ARG A 92 -4.20 -9.42 -9.35
C ARG A 92 -3.33 -10.67 -9.28
N ILE A 93 -3.94 -11.85 -9.43
CA ILE A 93 -3.24 -13.14 -9.43
C ILE A 93 -2.27 -13.22 -10.60
N GLU A 94 -2.65 -12.75 -11.80
CA GLU A 94 -1.74 -12.70 -12.95
C GLU A 94 -0.53 -11.78 -12.71
N TYR A 95 -0.73 -10.63 -12.04
CA TYR A 95 0.38 -9.76 -11.65
C TYR A 95 1.26 -10.39 -10.58
N ALA A 96 0.68 -11.09 -9.61
CA ALA A 96 1.41 -11.84 -8.60
C ALA A 96 2.25 -12.97 -9.21
N LYS A 97 1.70 -13.71 -10.18
CA LYS A 97 2.42 -14.74 -10.94
C LYS A 97 3.63 -14.16 -11.66
N LYS A 98 3.48 -13.00 -12.32
CA LYS A 98 4.60 -12.28 -12.94
C LYS A 98 5.69 -11.91 -11.92
N TYR A 99 5.32 -11.34 -10.79
CA TYR A 99 6.29 -11.02 -9.73
C TYR A 99 6.98 -12.27 -9.19
N HIS A 100 6.23 -13.32 -8.91
CA HIS A 100 6.78 -14.59 -8.42
C HIS A 100 7.81 -15.14 -9.41
N GLU A 101 7.44 -15.31 -10.68
CA GLU A 101 8.34 -15.84 -11.70
C GLU A 101 9.57 -14.96 -11.95
N GLY A 102 9.40 -13.64 -11.92
CA GLY A 102 10.48 -12.69 -12.18
C GLY A 102 11.45 -12.46 -11.02
N LEU A 103 11.08 -12.86 -9.80
CA LEU A 103 11.83 -12.56 -8.58
C LEU A 103 12.25 -13.81 -7.76
N LYS A 104 11.69 -15.00 -8.03
CA LYS A 104 11.92 -16.23 -7.24
C LYS A 104 13.37 -16.71 -7.14
N ASP A 105 14.23 -16.31 -8.06
CA ASP A 105 15.64 -16.71 -8.11
C ASP A 105 16.58 -15.71 -7.39
N ILE A 106 16.06 -14.57 -6.93
CA ILE A 106 16.81 -13.61 -6.13
C ILE A 106 16.89 -14.11 -4.68
N LYS A 107 18.08 -14.56 -4.25
CA LYS A 107 18.27 -15.20 -2.93
C LYS A 107 18.16 -14.26 -1.74
N ASP A 108 18.42 -12.96 -1.95
CA ASP A 108 18.45 -11.97 -0.88
C ASP A 108 17.06 -11.45 -0.47
N ILE A 109 16.02 -11.77 -1.25
CA ILE A 109 14.64 -11.38 -0.93
C ILE A 109 13.79 -12.60 -0.63
N ILE A 110 12.82 -12.42 0.26
CA ILE A 110 11.78 -13.40 0.53
C ILE A 110 10.54 -12.98 -0.24
N ILE A 111 9.97 -13.90 -1.01
CA ILE A 111 8.68 -13.74 -1.70
C ILE A 111 7.64 -14.73 -1.16
N PRO A 112 6.34 -14.43 -1.23
CA PRO A 112 5.29 -15.34 -0.79
C PRO A 112 5.19 -16.55 -1.73
N PRO A 113 4.67 -17.69 -1.25
CA PRO A 113 4.24 -18.76 -2.13
C PRO A 113 3.16 -18.27 -3.12
N LEU A 114 3.13 -18.89 -4.31
CA LEU A 114 2.15 -18.60 -5.35
C LEU A 114 0.89 -19.45 -5.17
N TYR A 115 -0.27 -18.80 -5.17
CA TYR A 115 -1.60 -19.40 -5.16
C TYR A 115 -2.42 -18.85 -6.33
N GLU A 116 -2.96 -19.74 -7.15
CA GLU A 116 -3.77 -19.37 -8.33
C GLU A 116 -5.25 -19.77 -8.17
N ASP A 117 -5.60 -20.42 -7.05
CA ASP A 117 -6.92 -20.99 -6.73
C ASP A 117 -7.87 -20.01 -6.03
N PHE A 118 -7.58 -18.70 -6.06
CA PHE A 118 -8.29 -17.64 -5.34
C PHE A 118 -8.22 -17.71 -3.80
N SER A 119 -7.46 -18.65 -3.20
CA SER A 119 -7.20 -18.64 -1.75
C SER A 119 -6.41 -17.39 -1.31
N HIS A 120 -5.65 -16.79 -2.24
CA HIS A 120 -4.96 -15.53 -2.04
C HIS A 120 -5.16 -14.62 -3.27
N ILE A 121 -5.80 -13.46 -3.08
CA ILE A 121 -6.12 -12.52 -4.17
C ILE A 121 -5.05 -11.46 -4.42
N TYR A 122 -3.96 -11.48 -3.64
CA TYR A 122 -2.83 -10.55 -3.77
C TYR A 122 -3.28 -9.09 -3.87
N THR A 123 -3.92 -8.55 -2.81
CA THR A 123 -4.21 -7.10 -2.73
C THR A 123 -2.95 -6.26 -2.95
N TYR A 124 -1.81 -6.81 -2.52
CA TYR A 124 -0.44 -6.44 -2.86
C TYR A 124 0.38 -7.74 -3.05
N PHE A 125 1.53 -7.65 -3.70
CA PHE A 125 2.53 -8.71 -3.71
C PHE A 125 3.66 -8.35 -2.72
N PRO A 126 3.72 -8.98 -1.53
CA PRO A 126 4.75 -8.67 -0.54
C PRO A 126 6.13 -9.20 -0.94
N ILE A 127 7.19 -8.44 -0.67
CA ILE A 127 8.56 -8.96 -0.63
C ILE A 127 9.23 -8.51 0.68
N GLN A 128 10.14 -9.31 1.24
CA GLN A 128 10.93 -8.91 2.41
C GLN A 128 12.40 -8.81 2.03
N TYR A 129 13.04 -7.73 2.46
CA TYR A 129 14.46 -7.50 2.24
C TYR A 129 15.05 -6.71 3.42
N VAL A 130 16.17 -7.20 3.96
CA VAL A 130 16.82 -6.60 5.14
C VAL A 130 17.19 -5.13 4.91
N ASN A 131 17.64 -4.77 3.71
CA ASN A 131 17.97 -3.38 3.35
C ASN A 131 16.84 -2.70 2.58
N ARG A 132 15.56 -2.95 2.92
CA ARG A 132 14.40 -2.43 2.18
C ARG A 132 14.47 -0.94 1.86
N ASN A 133 14.99 -0.13 2.77
CA ASN A 133 15.02 1.33 2.61
C ASN A 133 15.97 1.74 1.47
N ASP A 134 17.06 0.99 1.28
CA ASP A 134 18.00 1.21 0.19
C ASP A 134 17.37 0.81 -1.15
N LEU A 135 16.73 -0.36 -1.22
CA LEU A 135 15.94 -0.78 -2.39
C LEU A 135 14.84 0.24 -2.72
N LEU A 136 14.10 0.75 -1.74
CA LEU A 136 13.08 1.77 -1.95
C LEU A 136 13.67 3.07 -2.52
N LYS A 137 14.83 3.52 -2.00
CA LYS A 137 15.54 4.69 -2.55
C LYS A 137 16.03 4.43 -3.97
N PHE A 138 16.53 3.23 -4.28
CA PHE A 138 16.92 2.83 -5.64
C PHE A 138 15.72 2.84 -6.61
N MET A 139 14.61 2.22 -6.21
CA MET A 139 13.36 2.19 -7.00
C MET A 139 12.83 3.60 -7.26
N MET A 140 12.83 4.46 -6.22
CA MET A 140 12.42 5.86 -6.35
C MET A 140 13.35 6.67 -7.28
N ARG A 141 14.65 6.37 -7.30
CA ARG A 141 15.59 6.95 -8.28
C ARG A 141 15.27 6.48 -9.71
N GLY A 142 14.82 5.24 -9.90
CA GLY A 142 14.31 4.73 -11.18
C GLY A 142 12.87 5.11 -11.52
N ASN A 143 12.31 6.14 -10.86
CA ASN A 143 10.94 6.62 -11.04
C ASN A 143 9.86 5.58 -10.73
N ARG A 144 10.11 4.71 -9.75
CA ARG A 144 9.15 3.69 -9.29
C ARG A 144 8.82 3.94 -7.82
N ASP A 145 7.60 4.40 -7.58
CA ASP A 145 7.06 4.56 -6.24
C ASP A 145 6.40 3.25 -5.78
N ILE A 146 7.16 2.44 -5.05
CA ILE A 146 6.66 1.25 -4.36
C ILE A 146 6.66 1.53 -2.86
N ALA A 147 5.68 0.98 -2.14
CA ALA A 147 5.46 1.36 -0.77
C ALA A 147 6.24 0.48 0.21
N ALA A 148 6.96 1.12 1.14
CA ALA A 148 7.29 0.48 2.40
C ALA A 148 5.99 0.06 3.10
N GLN A 149 6.04 -1.09 3.74
CA GLN A 149 4.93 -1.55 4.54
C GLN A 149 4.81 -0.72 5.84
N HIS A 150 3.58 -0.38 6.26
CA HIS A 150 3.28 0.50 7.40
C HIS A 150 2.82 -0.23 8.69
N TYR A 151 2.63 -1.55 8.66
CA TYR A 151 2.22 -2.36 9.80
C TYR A 151 3.40 -2.45 10.76
N LYS A 152 3.11 -2.20 12.02
CA LYS A 152 4.09 -2.28 13.09
C LYS A 152 3.93 -3.58 13.85
N ASN A 153 5.00 -4.00 14.51
CA ASN A 153 4.86 -4.98 15.57
C ASN A 153 4.02 -4.38 16.72
N CYS A 154 2.75 -4.79 16.82
CA CYS A 154 1.84 -4.32 17.86
C CYS A 154 2.38 -4.59 19.27
N ALA A 155 3.13 -5.67 19.48
CA ALA A 155 3.68 -6.00 20.78
C ALA A 155 4.69 -4.96 21.29
N ASP A 156 5.35 -4.23 20.38
CA ASP A 156 6.33 -3.18 20.72
C ASP A 156 5.69 -1.79 20.88
N LEU A 157 4.38 -1.63 20.66
CA LEU A 157 3.72 -0.34 20.81
C LEU A 157 3.65 0.08 22.29
N PRO A 158 4.07 1.31 22.67
CA PRO A 158 4.18 1.72 24.07
C PRO A 158 2.89 1.55 24.90
N TRP A 159 1.72 1.81 24.30
CA TRP A 159 0.43 1.71 24.98
C TRP A 159 -0.12 0.27 25.05
N LEU A 160 0.47 -0.67 24.30
CA LEU A 160 0.19 -2.10 24.36
C LEU A 160 1.18 -2.86 25.26
N LYS A 161 2.09 -2.17 25.96
CA LYS A 161 3.12 -2.79 26.81
C LYS A 161 2.60 -3.85 27.79
N LYS A 162 1.37 -3.70 28.31
CA LYS A 162 0.73 -4.71 29.18
C LYS A 162 0.39 -6.04 28.49
N TYR A 163 0.35 -6.04 27.16
CA TYR A 163 0.11 -7.21 26.30
C TYR A 163 1.37 -7.62 25.54
N TYR A 164 2.54 -7.18 26.02
CA TYR A 164 3.81 -7.50 25.39
C TYR A 164 4.01 -9.01 25.29
N LEU A 165 4.43 -9.44 24.10
CA LEU A 165 4.97 -10.76 23.81
C LEU A 165 6.21 -10.54 22.95
N ASP A 166 7.23 -11.38 23.09
CA ASP A 166 8.36 -11.31 22.17
C ASP A 166 7.94 -11.89 20.81
N CYS A 167 7.70 -11.00 19.86
CA CYS A 167 7.27 -11.32 18.50
C CYS A 167 8.40 -11.02 17.50
N PRO A 168 9.50 -11.80 17.49
CA PRO A 168 10.67 -11.52 16.65
C PRO A 168 10.32 -11.50 15.16
N ASN A 169 9.49 -12.43 14.69
CA ASN A 169 9.06 -12.48 13.29
C ASN A 169 8.24 -11.24 12.89
N ALA A 170 7.33 -10.78 13.75
CA ALA A 170 6.55 -9.57 13.47
C ALA A 170 7.44 -8.33 13.42
N ARG A 171 8.44 -8.25 14.31
CA ARG A 171 9.44 -7.18 14.33
C ARG A 171 10.25 -7.16 13.05
N GLN A 172 10.78 -8.31 12.63
CA GLN A 172 11.54 -8.45 11.39
C GLN A 172 10.70 -8.07 10.17
N VAL A 173 9.50 -8.66 10.01
CA VAL A 173 8.61 -8.36 8.88
C VAL A 173 8.30 -6.86 8.83
N SER A 174 8.01 -6.23 9.97
CA SER A 174 7.72 -4.79 10.04
C SER A 174 8.89 -3.89 9.61
N SER A 175 10.14 -4.38 9.67
CA SER A 175 11.34 -3.66 9.23
C SER A 175 11.79 -3.98 7.80
N GLU A 176 11.29 -5.06 7.18
CA GLU A 176 11.83 -5.58 5.92
C GLU A 176 10.80 -5.62 4.78
N LEU A 177 9.51 -5.52 5.09
CA LEU A 177 8.43 -5.71 4.13
C LEU A 177 8.24 -4.49 3.19
N ILE A 178 8.10 -4.79 1.89
CA ILE A 178 7.76 -3.88 0.79
C ILE A 178 6.52 -4.46 0.10
N PHE A 179 5.57 -3.60 -0.28
CA PHE A 179 4.42 -3.99 -1.08
C PHE A 179 4.61 -3.60 -2.54
N LEU A 180 4.66 -4.60 -3.41
CA LEU A 180 4.58 -4.40 -4.84
C LEU A 180 3.11 -4.29 -5.27
N PRO A 181 2.77 -3.32 -6.13
CA PRO A 181 1.40 -3.06 -6.56
C PRO A 181 0.86 -4.13 -7.51
N THR A 182 -0.38 -4.55 -7.27
CA THR A 182 -1.09 -5.56 -8.08
C THR A 182 -2.50 -5.11 -8.46
N TYR A 183 -2.88 -3.85 -8.22
CA TYR A 183 -4.25 -3.41 -8.47
C TYR A 183 -4.61 -3.48 -9.97
N PRO A 184 -5.85 -3.84 -10.34
CA PRO A 184 -6.35 -4.00 -11.72
C PRO A 184 -5.90 -2.94 -12.74
N GLY A 185 -5.87 -1.67 -12.34
CA GLY A 185 -5.45 -0.56 -13.21
C GLY A 185 -3.93 -0.34 -13.31
N TYR A 186 -3.09 -1.18 -12.69
CA TYR A 186 -1.65 -0.98 -12.67
C TYR A 186 -1.00 -1.33 -14.02
N GLY A 187 -1.46 -2.41 -14.66
CA GLY A 187 -0.97 -2.86 -15.95
C GLY A 187 0.23 -3.81 -15.88
N ALA A 188 0.19 -4.86 -16.69
CA ALA A 188 1.22 -5.89 -16.73
C ALA A 188 2.62 -5.35 -17.12
N GLY A 189 2.68 -4.29 -17.95
CA GLY A 189 3.94 -3.66 -18.31
C GLY A 189 4.59 -2.88 -17.16
N GLU A 190 3.80 -2.37 -16.21
CA GLU A 190 4.32 -1.73 -15.00
C GLU A 190 4.89 -2.78 -14.03
N VAL A 191 4.29 -3.97 -13.97
CA VAL A 191 4.85 -5.11 -13.24
C VAL A 191 6.23 -5.48 -13.81
N ASP A 192 6.35 -5.59 -15.13
CA ASP A 192 7.61 -5.94 -15.80
C ASP A 192 8.71 -4.89 -15.54
N LYS A 193 8.35 -3.60 -15.53
CA LYS A 193 9.28 -2.51 -15.17
C LYS A 193 9.76 -2.60 -13.73
N ASN A 194 8.89 -2.97 -12.78
CA ASN A 194 9.30 -3.22 -11.39
C ASN A 194 10.28 -4.38 -11.31
N ILE A 195 9.95 -5.51 -11.93
CA ILE A 195 10.80 -6.71 -11.93
C ILE A 195 12.19 -6.35 -12.49
N LYS A 196 12.24 -5.67 -13.65
CA LYS A 196 13.49 -5.25 -14.27
C LYS A 196 14.37 -4.44 -13.31
N LEU A 197 13.81 -3.41 -12.69
CA LEU A 197 14.58 -2.51 -11.83
C LEU A 197 14.98 -3.19 -10.51
N ILE A 198 14.14 -4.05 -9.95
CA ILE A 198 14.51 -4.87 -8.79
C ILE A 198 15.66 -5.81 -9.14
N ARG A 199 15.62 -6.47 -10.30
CA ARG A 199 16.73 -7.34 -10.73
C ARG A 199 18.02 -6.55 -10.94
N GLU A 200 17.95 -5.36 -11.52
CA GLU A 200 19.09 -4.46 -11.69
C GLU A 200 19.74 -4.08 -10.35
N TYR A 201 18.94 -3.89 -9.30
CA TYR A 201 19.45 -3.63 -7.95
C TYR A 201 20.24 -4.82 -7.37
N PHE A 202 19.84 -6.06 -7.67
CA PHE A 202 20.46 -7.29 -7.16
C PHE A 202 21.49 -7.91 -8.12
N SER A 203 21.81 -7.25 -9.24
CA SER A 203 22.84 -7.67 -10.20
C SER A 203 24.20 -7.07 -9.84
#